data_AF-D8MP61-F1
#
_entry.id   AF-D8MP61-F1
#
_cell.length_a   1.000
_cell.length_b   1.000
_cell.length_c   1.000
_cell.angle_alpha   90.00
_cell.angle_beta   90.00
_cell.angle_gamma   90.00
#
_symmetry.space_group_name_H-M   'P 1'
#
loop_
_entity.id
_entity.type
_entity.pdbx_description
1 polymer ?
#
loop_
_entity_poly.entity_id
_entity_poly.type
_entity_poly.pdbx_seq_one_letter_code
_entity_poly.pdbx_strand_id
1 'polypeptide(L)' 'MKDFYMESIRLQRIDLITRSLVNDLYNDDDKEIAMVWVAEMFTGIVDEIRDQKIGGRKKLGEG' A
#
# COMPACT_ATOMS: atom_id res chain seq x y z
N MET A 1 -7.16 -7.07 19.48
CA MET A 1 -7.27 -5.90 18.58
C MET A 1 -6.04 -5.93 17.69
N LYS A 2 -6.20 -6.12 16.37
CA LYS A 2 -5.08 -5.97 15.44
C LYS A 2 -4.73 -4.49 15.43
N ASP A 3 -3.48 -4.15 15.71
CA ASP A 3 -3.06 -2.76 15.77
C ASP A 3 -2.96 -2.19 14.35
N PHE A 4 -3.97 -1.43 13.95
CA PHE A 4 -4.06 -0.80 12.63
C PHE A 4 -3.17 0.44 12.50
N TYR A 5 -2.47 0.83 13.57
CA TYR A 5 -1.60 2.01 13.57
C TYR A 5 -0.55 1.94 12.46
N MET A 6 0.16 0.82 12.33
CA MET A 6 1.19 0.67 11.30
C MET A 6 0.61 0.63 9.88
N GLU A 7 -0.60 0.09 9.72
CA GLU A 7 -1.28 0.03 8.42
C GLU A 7 -1.76 1.43 8.00
N SER A 8 -2.26 2.23 8.95
CA SER A 8 -2.62 3.64 8.72
C SER A 8 -1.42 4.51 8.35
N ILE A 9 -0.24 4.29 8.96
CA ILE A 9 0.99 5.02 8.64
C ILE A 9 1.43 4.72 7.19
N ARG A 10 1.37 3.45 6.77
CA ARG A 10 1.72 3.07 5.39
C ARG A 10 0.81 3.76 4.39
N LEU A 11 -0.50 3.78 4.64
CA LEU A 11 -1.48 4.45 3.77
C LEU A 11 -1.27 5.97 3.73
N GLN A 12 -0.99 6.61 4.87
CA GLN A 12 -0.68 8.05 4.94
C GLN A 12 0.59 8.40 4.14
N ARG A 13 1.62 7.54 4.17
CA ARG A 13 2.84 7.74 3.37
C ARG A 13 2.55 7.69 1.88
N ILE A 14 1.73 6.75 1.43
CA ILE A 14 1.33 6.63 0.03
C ILE A 14 0.54 7.86 -0.42
N ASP A 15 -0.42 8.31 0.40
CA ASP A 15 -1.21 9.53 0.13
C ASP A 15 -0.30 10.78 0.02
N LEU A 16 0.67 10.92 0.92
CA LEU A 16 1.62 12.03 0.89
C LEU A 16 2.44 12.05 -0.41
N ILE A 17 3.05 10.92 -0.78
CA ILE A 17 3.89 10.82 -2.00
C ILE A 17 3.04 11.07 -3.24
N THR A 18 1.82 10.53 -3.29
CA THR A 18 0.88 10.73 -4.41
C THR A 18 0.50 12.20 -4.56
N ARG A 19 0.23 12.90 -3.44
CA ARG A 19 -0.05 14.35 -3.48
C ARG A 19 1.14 15.16 -3.94
N SER A 20 2.35 14.80 -3.52
CA SER A 20 3.57 15.48 -3.97
C SER A 20 3.83 15.29 -5.46
N LEU A 21 3.54 14.10 -6.00
CA LEU A 21 3.57 13.80 -7.43
C LEU A 21 2.57 14.66 -8.23
N VAL A 22 1.32 14.74 -7.76
CA VAL A 22 0.25 15.51 -8.42
C VAL A 22 0.52 17.01 -8.39
N ASN A 23 1.13 17.51 -7.31
CA ASN A 23 1.46 18.93 -7.15
C ASN A 23 2.75 19.37 -7.85
N ASP A 24 3.30 18.51 -8.72
CA ASP A 24 4.46 18.83 -9.57
C ASP A 24 5.71 19.28 -8.77
N LEU A 25 5.89 18.71 -7.57
CA LEU A 25 7.03 19.03 -6.69
C LEU A 25 8.33 18.31 -7.10
N TYR A 26 8.31 17.57 -8.21
CA TYR A 26 9.39 16.73 -8.70
C TYR A 26 9.69 17.06 -10.17
N ASN A 27 10.94 16.87 -10.61
CA ASN A 27 11.24 16.87 -12.03
C ASN A 27 10.65 15.61 -12.70
N ASP A 28 10.58 15.58 -14.03
CA ASP A 28 9.89 14.51 -14.75
C ASP A 28 10.52 13.12 -14.56
N ASP A 29 11.84 13.03 -14.43
CA ASP A 29 12.56 11.77 -14.15
C ASP A 29 12.21 11.25 -12.73
N ASP A 30 12.17 12.15 -11.74
CA ASP A 30 11.82 11.84 -10.36
C ASP A 30 10.33 11.44 -10.24
N LYS A 31 9.44 11.99 -11.07
CA LYS A 31 8.04 11.59 -11.12
C LYS A 31 7.86 10.16 -11.58
N GLU A 32 8.58 9.75 -12.63
CA GLU A 32 8.49 8.39 -13.15
C GLU A 32 8.89 7.37 -12.08
N ILE A 33 10.01 7.62 -11.39
CA ILE A 33 10.48 6.78 -10.28
C ILE A 33 9.49 6.76 -9.13
N ALA A 34 8.98 7.92 -8.72
CA ALA A 34 8.02 8.01 -7.62
C ALA A 34 6.67 7.33 -7.96
N MET A 35 6.22 7.37 -9.22
CA MET A 35 5.03 6.62 -9.67
C MET A 35 5.23 5.11 -9.56
N VAL A 36 6.40 4.59 -9.94
CA VAL A 36 6.73 3.17 -9.79
C VAL A 36 6.68 2.77 -8.31
N TRP A 37 7.29 3.55 -7.42
CA TRP A 37 7.28 3.26 -5.99
C TRP A 37 5.87 3.28 -5.38
N VAL A 38 5.02 4.22 -5.79
CA VAL A 38 3.61 4.25 -5.36
C VAL A 38 2.88 2.98 -5.80
N ALA A 39 3.08 2.54 -7.05
CA ALA A 39 2.47 1.30 -7.56
C ALA A 39 2.95 0.05 -6.79
N GLU A 40 4.24 -0.03 -6.47
CA GLU A 40 4.81 -1.12 -5.67
C GLU A 40 4.23 -1.15 -4.25
N MET A 41 4.11 0.03 -3.60
CA MET A 41 3.52 0.13 -2.28
C MET A 41 2.04 -0.29 -2.25
N PHE A 42 1.26 0.09 -3.28
CA PHE A 42 -0.13 -0.38 -3.41
C PHE A 42 -0.21 -1.88 -3.64
N THR A 43 0.66 -2.44 -4.49
CA THR A 43 0.70 -3.87 -4.79
C THR A 43 0.98 -4.67 -3.52
N GLY A 44 1.96 -4.26 -2.71
CA GLY A 44 2.26 -4.91 -1.45
C GLY A 44 1.07 -4.92 -0.47
N ILE A 45 0.31 -3.83 -0.39
CA ILE A 45 -0.90 -3.77 0.45
C ILE A 45 -2.00 -4.71 -0.09
N VAL A 46 -2.22 -4.72 -1.40
CA VAL A 46 -3.21 -5.60 -2.03
C VAL A 46 -2.87 -7.07 -1.80
N ASP A 47 -1.60 -7.44 -1.92
CA ASP A 47 -1.13 -8.80 -1.67
C ASP A 47 -1.28 -9.19 -0.19
N GLU A 48 -0.92 -8.30 0.75
CA GLU A 48 -1.15 -8.53 2.19
C GLU A 48 -2.64 -8.73 2.51
N ILE A 49 -3.53 -7.92 1.91
CA ILE A 49 -4.99 -8.07 2.08
C ILE A 49 -5.47 -9.40 1.48
N ARG A 50 -4.94 -9.76 0.30
CA ARG A 50 -5.29 -11.00 -0.40
C ARG A 50 -4.89 -12.22 0.43
N ASP A 51 -3.68 -12.22 0.98
CA ASP A 51 -3.17 -13.30 1.82
C ASP A 51 -3.92 -13.40 3.14
N GLN A 52 -4.31 -12.27 3.76
CA GLN A 52 -5.18 -12.29 4.93
C GLN A 52 -6.56 -12.90 4.62
N LYS A 53 -7.15 -12.60 3.46
CA LYS A 53 -8.43 -13.18 3.04
C LYS A 53 -8.32 -14.67 2.68
N ILE A 54 -7.21 -15.10 2.07
CA ILE A 54 -6.98 -16.50 1.70
C ILE A 54 -6.63 -17.35 2.93
N GLY A 55 -5.78 -16.84 3.82
CA GLY A 55 -5.44 -17.49 5.10
C GLY A 55 -6.62 -17.57 6.06
N GLY A 56 -7.52 -16.58 6.04
CA GLY A 56 -8.77 -16.61 6.79
C GLY A 56 -9.76 -17.67 6.31
N ARG A 57 -9.81 -17.97 5.01
CA ARG A 57 -10.65 -19.05 4.46
C ARG A 57 -10.15 -20.44 4.82
N LYS A 58 -8.82 -20.67 4.86
CA LYS A 58 -8.27 -21.97 5.25
C LYS A 58 -8.61 -22.35 6.70
N LYS A 59 -8.66 -21.38 7.62
CA LYS A 59 -8.97 -21.64 9.04
C LYS A 59 -10.45 -21.89 9.36
N LEU A 60 -11.36 -21.69 8.40
CA LEU A 60 -12.79 -21.93 8.56
C LEU A 60 -13.27 -23.24 7.92
N GLY A 61 -12.37 -23.99 7.26
CA GLY A 61 -12.67 -25.29 6.64
C GLY A 61 -12.15 -26.51 7.42
N GLU A 62 -11.48 -26.30 8.55
CA GLU A 62 -10.99 -27.34 9.45
C GLU A 62 -11.62 -27.13 10.83
N GLY A 63 -12.87 -27.56 10.99
CA GLY A 63 -13.63 -27.47 12.23
C GLY A 63 -14.82 -28.40 12.20
#